data_AF-A0AAV0WJV6-F1
#
_entry.id   AF-A0AAV0WJV6-F1
#
_cell.length_a   1.000
_cell.length_b   1.000
_cell.length_c   1.000
_cell.angle_alpha   90.00
_cell.angle_beta   90.00
_cell.angle_gamma   90.00
#
_symmetry.space_group_name_H-M   'P 1'
#
loop_
_entity.id
_entity.type
_entity.pdbx_description
1 polymer ?
#
loop_
_entity_poly.entity_id
_entity_poly.type
_entity_poly.pdbx_seq_one_letter_code
_entity_poly.pdbx_strand_id
1 'polypeptide(L)'
;MPQTNLITISDIKNCYENNEDITSIDKLKTKLNGLINEGEWEFTDIMEHDYSLAPIVDCLKYYIAGCLTHQIIKRSSCPKCKSTVTSIECFTFEADLTNIKSRGWLKHPNKLLYKLLSVLEDELMNNLSKTSVFEDTV
;
A
#
# COMPACT_ATOMS: atom_id res chain seq x y z
N MET A 1 -2.86 -28.07 4.00
CA MET A 1 -2.18 -27.04 3.20
C MET A 1 -3.24 -26.07 2.69
N PRO A 2 -3.09 -24.75 2.88
CA PRO A 2 -4.07 -23.81 2.36
C PRO A 2 -3.98 -23.81 0.83
N GLN A 3 -5.12 -24.01 0.16
CA GLN A 3 -5.22 -23.95 -1.29
C GLN A 3 -5.05 -22.50 -1.73
N THR A 4 -3.92 -22.20 -2.38
CA THR A 4 -3.72 -20.94 -3.09
C THR A 4 -4.51 -21.00 -4.38
N ASN A 5 -5.67 -20.35 -4.40
CA ASN A 5 -6.48 -20.15 -5.62
C ASN A 5 -5.86 -19.03 -6.47
N LEU A 6 -4.64 -19.24 -6.98
CA LEU A 6 -4.00 -18.31 -7.90
C LEU A 6 -4.49 -18.64 -9.33
N ILE A 7 -5.20 -17.70 -9.94
CA ILE A 7 -5.56 -17.79 -11.36
C ILE A 7 -4.30 -17.43 -12.16
N THR A 8 -3.80 -18.34 -12.99
CA THR A 8 -2.64 -18.08 -13.84
C THR A 8 -3.05 -17.52 -15.21
N ILE A 9 -2.12 -16.85 -15.90
CA ILE A 9 -2.34 -16.40 -17.29
C ILE A 9 -2.67 -17.58 -18.23
N SER A 10 -2.16 -18.77 -17.93
CA SER A 10 -2.47 -19.99 -18.69
C SER A 10 -3.93 -20.42 -18.53
N ASP A 11 -4.50 -20.26 -17.33
CA ASP A 11 -5.92 -20.55 -17.06
C ASP A 11 -6.82 -19.60 -17.86
N ILE A 12 -6.43 -18.33 -17.98
CA ILE A 12 -7.15 -17.33 -18.78
C ILE A 12 -7.06 -17.67 -20.28
N LYS A 13 -5.87 -18.05 -20.78
CA LYS A 13 -5.68 -18.43 -22.20
C LYS A 13 -6.52 -19.64 -22.60
N ASN A 14 -6.62 -20.64 -21.72
CA ASN A 14 -7.48 -21.81 -21.94
C ASN A 14 -8.97 -21.46 -22.05
N CYS A 15 -9.43 -20.36 -21.44
CA CYS A 15 -10.80 -19.87 -21.63
C CYS A 15 -11.04 -19.26 -23.02
N TYR A 16 -10.01 -18.75 -23.69
CA TYR A 16 -10.11 -18.18 -25.04
C TYR A 16 -9.97 -19.24 -26.14
N GLU A 17 -9.22 -20.32 -25.88
CA GLU A 17 -8.99 -21.37 -26.87
C GLU A 17 -10.18 -22.32 -27.02
N ASN A 18 -11.03 -22.44 -26.00
CA ASN A 18 -12.25 -23.26 -26.02
C ASN A 18 -13.51 -22.40 -26.27
N ASN A 19 -13.82 -22.16 -27.53
CA ASN A 19 -14.96 -21.33 -28.02
C ASN A 19 -16.38 -21.83 -27.67
N GLU A 20 -16.54 -22.80 -26.76
CA GLU A 20 -17.85 -23.38 -26.45
C GLU A 20 -18.49 -22.90 -25.15
N ASP A 21 -17.78 -22.14 -24.31
CA ASP A 21 -18.27 -21.90 -22.94
C ASP A 21 -18.28 -20.44 -22.52
N ILE A 22 -19.07 -19.63 -23.24
CA ILE A 22 -19.46 -18.26 -22.87
C ILE A 22 -19.95 -18.21 -21.41
N THR A 23 -20.57 -19.30 -20.92
CA THR A 23 -21.08 -19.42 -19.55
C THR A 23 -19.98 -19.41 -18.48
N SER A 24 -18.78 -19.92 -18.80
CA SER A 24 -17.65 -19.97 -17.87
C SER A 24 -17.03 -18.58 -17.69
N ILE A 25 -16.96 -17.79 -18.77
CA ILE A 25 -16.53 -16.39 -18.73
C ILE A 25 -17.53 -15.53 -17.96
N ASP A 26 -18.83 -15.72 -18.17
CA ASP A 26 -19.85 -14.93 -17.47
C ASP A 26 -19.95 -15.28 -15.98
N LYS A 27 -19.71 -16.55 -15.61
CA LYS A 27 -19.56 -16.95 -14.19
C LYS A 27 -18.34 -16.30 -13.54
N LEU A 28 -17.20 -16.23 -14.26
CA LEU A 28 -15.99 -15.54 -13.82
C LEU A 28 -16.24 -14.04 -13.62
N LYS A 29 -16.85 -13.36 -14.61
CA LYS A 29 -17.23 -11.94 -14.51
C LYS A 29 -18.17 -11.70 -13.34
N THR A 30 -19.16 -12.56 -13.13
CA THR A 30 -20.13 -12.42 -12.04
C THR A 30 -19.45 -12.57 -10.68
N LYS A 31 -18.54 -13.53 -10.52
CA LYS A 31 -17.73 -13.68 -9.29
C LYS A 31 -16.82 -12.49 -9.06
N LEU A 32 -16.09 -12.03 -10.08
CA LEU A 32 -15.23 -10.84 -10.00
C LEU A 32 -16.04 -9.60 -9.62
N ASN A 33 -17.20 -9.40 -10.25
CA ASN A 33 -18.09 -8.29 -9.92
C ASN A 33 -18.64 -8.40 -8.49
N GLY A 34 -18.96 -9.61 -8.01
CA GLY A 34 -19.35 -9.83 -6.61
C GLY A 34 -18.25 -9.41 -5.63
N LEU A 35 -17.03 -9.89 -5.85
CA LEU A 35 -15.86 -9.54 -5.02
C LEU A 35 -15.55 -8.04 -5.03
N ILE A 36 -15.66 -7.38 -6.19
CA ILE A 36 -15.47 -5.92 -6.32
C ILE A 36 -16.57 -5.15 -5.56
N ASN A 37 -17.82 -5.60 -5.64
CA ASN A 37 -18.98 -4.90 -5.08
C ASN A 37 -19.15 -5.11 -3.57
N GLU A 38 -18.65 -6.23 -3.03
CA GLU A 38 -18.71 -6.54 -1.60
C GLU A 38 -17.62 -5.79 -0.79
N GLY A 39 -16.62 -5.20 -1.45
CA GLY A 39 -15.61 -4.34 -0.80
C GLY A 39 -14.67 -5.07 0.16
N GLU A 40 -14.75 -6.40 0.24
CA GLU A 40 -13.92 -7.26 1.09
C GLU A 40 -12.57 -7.64 0.46
N TRP A 41 -11.98 -6.72 -0.30
CA TRP A 41 -10.67 -6.93 -0.91
C TRP A 41 -9.76 -5.77 -0.52
N GLU A 42 -8.71 -6.07 0.24
CA GLU A 42 -7.67 -5.11 0.54
C GLU A 42 -6.61 -5.14 -0.56
N PHE A 43 -5.92 -4.02 -0.69
CA PHE A 43 -4.87 -3.83 -1.71
C PHE A 43 -3.81 -4.95 -1.71
N THR A 44 -3.56 -5.55 -0.54
CA THR A 44 -2.65 -6.68 -0.34
C THR A 44 -3.11 -7.98 -1.00
N ASP A 45 -4.39 -8.11 -1.34
CA ASP A 45 -4.97 -9.36 -1.86
C ASP A 45 -4.81 -9.52 -3.38
N ILE A 46 -4.46 -8.45 -4.10
CA ILE A 46 -4.38 -8.42 -5.58
C ILE A 46 -2.97 -8.14 -6.09
N MET A 47 -2.12 -7.51 -5.29
CA MET A 47 -0.76 -7.23 -5.72
C MET A 47 0.15 -8.46 -5.62
N GLU A 48 0.45 -9.01 -6.79
CA GLU A 48 1.59 -9.89 -7.01
C GLU A 48 2.87 -9.18 -6.55
N HIS A 49 3.76 -9.87 -5.83
CA HIS A 49 5.04 -9.31 -5.36
C HIS A 49 5.96 -9.10 -6.57
N ASP A 50 5.71 -8.04 -7.33
CA ASP A 50 6.61 -7.58 -8.39
C ASP A 50 7.87 -7.02 -7.70
N TYR A 51 8.97 -7.77 -7.78
CA TYR A 51 10.26 -7.42 -7.19
C TYR A 51 10.88 -6.14 -7.79
N SER A 52 10.25 -5.55 -8.81
CA SER A 52 10.59 -4.21 -9.33
C SER A 52 9.91 -3.06 -8.55
N LEU A 53 8.98 -3.38 -7.65
CA LEU A 53 8.26 -2.43 -6.79
C LEU A 53 8.88 -2.38 -5.38
N ALA A 54 8.68 -1.27 -4.70
CA ALA A 54 9.06 -1.16 -3.29
C ALA A 54 8.33 -2.25 -2.47
N PRO A 55 8.99 -2.86 -1.47
CA PRO A 55 8.33 -3.76 -0.54
C PRO A 55 7.03 -3.14 0.01
N ILE A 56 5.96 -3.94 0.15
CA ILE A 56 4.66 -3.48 0.66
C ILE A 56 4.80 -2.69 1.96
N VAL A 57 5.74 -3.12 2.82
CA VAL A 57 6.07 -2.45 4.09
C VAL A 57 6.52 -1.00 3.87
N ASP A 58 7.34 -0.72 2.84
CA ASP A 58 7.82 0.62 2.56
C ASP A 58 6.72 1.51 1.99
N CYS A 59 5.82 0.94 1.18
CA CYS A 59 4.59 1.61 0.73
C CYS A 59 3.65 1.96 1.89
N LEU A 60 3.52 1.06 2.88
CA LEU A 60 2.73 1.30 4.10
C LEU A 60 3.35 2.40 4.96
N LYS A 61 4.67 2.34 5.22
CA LYS A 61 5.40 3.40 5.93
C LYS A 61 5.20 4.75 5.27
N TYR A 62 5.27 4.81 3.94
CA TYR A 62 5.09 6.05 3.19
C TYR A 62 3.65 6.58 3.32
N TYR A 63 2.65 5.70 3.22
CA TYR A 63 1.24 6.07 3.41
C TYR A 63 0.97 6.63 4.82
N ILE A 64 1.52 5.99 5.86
CA ILE A 64 1.44 6.46 7.25
C ILE A 64 2.14 7.82 7.40
N ALA A 65 3.32 7.99 6.79
CA ALA A 65 4.02 9.26 6.78
C ALA A 65 3.18 10.37 6.11
N GLY A 66 2.49 10.07 5.00
CA GLY A 66 1.53 10.99 4.39
C GLY A 66 0.37 11.36 5.33
N CYS A 67 -0.17 10.39 6.07
CA CYS A 67 -1.20 10.63 7.09
C CYS A 67 -0.70 11.56 8.20
N LEU A 68 0.50 11.34 8.72
CA LEU A 68 1.11 12.19 9.74
C LEU A 68 1.40 13.60 9.21
N THR A 69 1.92 13.71 7.99
CA THR A 69 2.12 14.99 7.31
C THR A 69 0.81 15.79 7.20
N HIS A 70 -0.29 15.15 6.82
CA HIS A 70 -1.61 15.79 6.80
C HIS A 70 -2.05 16.31 8.17
N GLN A 71 -1.79 15.54 9.23
CA GLN A 71 -2.09 15.92 10.60
C GLN A 71 -1.25 17.12 11.07
N ILE A 72 0.03 17.18 10.69
CA ILE A 72 0.92 18.31 10.99
C ILE A 72 0.43 19.57 10.27
N ILE A 73 0.10 19.46 8.98
CA ILE A 73 -0.38 20.59 8.16
C ILE A 73 -1.67 21.18 8.73
N LYS A 74 -2.61 20.33 9.17
CA LYS A 74 -3.87 20.77 9.78
C LYS A 74 -3.68 21.59 11.05
N ARG A 75 -2.60 21.31 11.82
CA ARG A 75 -2.31 21.98 13.09
C ARG A 75 -1.39 23.19 12.95
N SER A 76 -0.74 23.36 11.81
CA SER A 76 0.13 24.50 11.55
C SER A 76 -0.61 25.60 10.81
N SER A 77 -0.42 26.85 11.21
CA SER A 77 -0.84 28.03 10.44
C SER A 77 0.27 28.57 9.53
N CYS A 78 1.53 28.18 9.76
CA CYS A 78 2.69 28.70 9.06
C CYS A 78 2.86 28.06 7.67
N PRO A 79 2.80 28.84 6.56
CA PRO A 79 2.97 28.30 5.21
C PRO A 79 4.33 27.62 4.99
N LYS A 80 5.40 28.18 5.56
CA LYS A 80 6.75 27.63 5.46
C LYS A 80 6.88 26.28 6.16
N CYS A 81 6.25 26.11 7.33
CA CYS A 81 6.22 24.81 8.00
C CYS A 81 5.47 23.77 7.18
N LYS A 82 4.32 24.15 6.61
CA LYS A 82 3.53 23.26 5.74
C LYS A 82 4.33 22.79 4.53
N SER A 83 4.95 23.71 3.80
CA SER A 83 5.73 23.37 2.62
C SER A 83 6.97 22.54 2.95
N THR A 84 7.57 22.73 4.13
CA THR A 84 8.75 21.97 4.57
C THR A 84 8.44 20.49 4.82
N VAL A 85 7.25 20.17 5.34
CA VAL A 85 6.86 18.78 5.66
C VAL A 85 6.19 18.05 4.51
N THR A 86 5.89 18.75 3.41
CA THR A 86 5.32 18.16 2.19
C THR A 86 6.35 18.04 1.07
N SER A 87 6.11 17.12 0.15
CA SER A 87 6.78 17.07 -1.14
C SER A 87 5.79 17.25 -2.29
N ILE A 88 6.30 17.74 -3.42
CA ILE A 88 5.61 17.68 -4.72
C ILE A 88 5.99 16.36 -5.43
N GLU A 89 7.10 15.73 -5.04
CA GLU A 89 7.56 14.46 -5.59
C GLU A 89 6.66 13.32 -5.14
N CYS A 90 5.96 12.70 -6.09
CA CYS A 90 5.06 11.57 -5.89
C CYS A 90 5.43 10.33 -6.74
N PHE A 91 6.57 10.37 -7.42
CA PHE A 91 6.99 9.36 -8.40
C PHE A 91 7.97 8.32 -7.84
N THR A 92 8.06 8.20 -6.52
CA THR A 92 8.88 7.15 -5.89
C THR A 92 8.05 5.89 -5.72
N PHE A 93 8.68 4.71 -5.78
CA PHE A 93 7.96 3.44 -5.71
C PHE A 93 7.17 3.28 -4.40
N GLU A 94 7.70 3.82 -3.29
CA GLU A 94 7.03 3.79 -1.98
C GLU A 94 5.74 4.65 -1.97
N ALA A 95 5.59 5.58 -2.92
CA ALA A 95 4.39 6.42 -3.02
C ALA A 95 3.20 5.71 -3.68
N ASP A 96 3.38 4.53 -4.26
CA ASP A 96 2.35 3.83 -5.06
C ASP A 96 1.04 3.64 -4.29
N LEU A 97 1.10 3.16 -3.05
CA LEU A 97 -0.10 3.00 -2.22
C LEU A 97 -0.80 4.34 -1.96
N THR A 98 -0.03 5.42 -1.75
CA THR A 98 -0.58 6.76 -1.54
C THR A 98 -1.22 7.31 -2.80
N ASN A 99 -0.58 7.12 -3.96
CA ASN A 99 -1.11 7.52 -5.26
C ASN A 99 -2.44 6.81 -5.54
N ILE A 100 -2.52 5.51 -5.25
CA ILE A 100 -3.71 4.69 -5.50
C ILE A 100 -4.85 5.01 -4.52
N LYS A 101 -4.61 4.95 -3.20
CA LYS A 101 -5.68 5.12 -2.19
C LYS A 101 -6.11 6.57 -2.01
N SER A 102 -5.19 7.53 -2.11
CA SER A 102 -5.50 8.91 -1.71
C SER A 102 -6.27 9.72 -2.75
N ARG A 103 -6.23 9.32 -4.05
CA ARG A 103 -6.82 10.09 -5.17
C ARG A 103 -6.41 11.58 -5.14
N GLY A 104 -5.22 11.90 -4.66
CA GLY A 104 -4.67 13.26 -4.56
C GLY A 104 -5.04 14.05 -3.30
N TRP A 105 -5.84 13.49 -2.38
CA TRP A 105 -6.23 14.15 -1.13
C TRP A 105 -5.13 14.13 -0.06
N LEU A 106 -4.33 13.06 -0.04
CA LEU A 106 -3.22 12.92 0.90
C LEU A 106 -1.99 13.60 0.30
N LYS A 107 -1.36 14.48 1.08
CA LYS A 107 -0.12 15.14 0.65
C LYS A 107 1.07 14.19 0.84
N HIS A 108 1.96 14.18 -0.14
CA HIS A 108 3.20 13.43 -0.06
C HIS A 108 4.09 14.01 1.03
N PRO A 109 4.66 13.18 1.91
CA PRO A 109 5.61 13.63 2.92
C PRO A 109 6.89 14.14 2.27
N ASN A 110 7.54 15.10 2.90
CA ASN A 110 8.92 15.43 2.57
C ASN A 110 9.82 14.18 2.72
N LYS A 111 10.78 14.00 1.81
CA LYS A 111 11.68 12.82 1.79
C LYS A 111 12.43 12.61 3.11
N LEU A 112 12.89 13.68 3.76
CA LEU A 112 13.60 13.58 5.04
C LEU A 112 12.67 13.15 6.17
N LEU A 113 11.44 13.67 6.17
CA LEU A 113 10.41 13.29 7.14
C LEU A 113 10.02 11.82 6.97
N TYR A 114 9.80 11.38 5.73
CA TYR A 114 9.53 9.97 5.43
C TYR A 114 10.67 9.06 5.92
N LYS A 115 11.92 9.42 5.62
CA LYS A 115 13.09 8.63 6.05
C LYS A 115 13.18 8.54 7.57
N LEU A 116 12.95 9.64 8.29
CA LEU A 116 12.92 9.66 9.75
C LEU A 116 11.83 8.71 10.29
N LEU A 117 10.61 8.84 9.79
CA LEU A 117 9.48 8.01 10.23
C LEU A 117 9.69 6.52 9.90
N SER A 118 10.32 6.21 8.78
CA SER A 118 10.62 4.84 8.38
C SER A 118 11.59 4.18 9.35
N VAL A 119 12.67 4.87 9.72
CA VAL A 119 13.64 4.38 10.72
C VAL A 119 12.97 4.22 12.09
N LEU A 120 12.13 5.17 12.49
CA LEU A 120 11.38 5.06 13.75
C LEU A 120 10.45 3.84 13.77
N GLU A 121 9.77 3.56 12.65
CA GLU A 121 8.92 2.38 12.52
C GLU A 121 9.73 1.09 12.59
N ASP A 122 10.89 1.04 11.92
CA ASP A 122 11.78 -0.13 11.97
C ASP A 122 12.28 -0.40 13.39
N GLU A 123 12.70 0.66 14.09
CA GLU A 123 13.11 0.55 15.50
C GLU A 123 11.96 0.11 16.40
N LEU A 124 10.77 0.67 16.20
CA LEU A 124 9.59 0.25 16.96
C LEU A 124 9.33 -1.24 16.75
N MET A 125 9.26 -1.70 15.50
CA MET A 125 9.01 -3.09 15.14
C MET A 125 10.03 -4.06 15.74
N ASN A 126 11.31 -3.67 15.77
CA ASN A 126 12.39 -4.47 16.37
C ASN A 126 12.29 -4.58 17.90
N ASN A 127 11.57 -3.68 18.56
CA ASN A 127 11.50 -3.59 20.01
C ASN A 127 10.10 -3.89 20.59
N LEU A 128 9.05 -4.04 19.76
CA LEU A 128 7.67 -4.33 20.22
C LEU A 128 7.54 -5.61 21.07
N SER A 129 8.38 -6.60 20.85
CA SER A 129 8.38 -7.87 21.60
C SER A 129 9.26 -7.84 22.85
N LYS A 130 10.01 -6.76 23.08
CA LYS A 130 10.89 -6.61 24.23
C LYS A 130 10.08 -6.04 25.40
N THR A 131 10.06 -6.76 26.51
CA THR A 131 9.34 -6.39 27.74
C THR A 131 9.84 -5.09 28.38
N SER A 132 10.99 -4.57 27.97
CA SER A 132 11.60 -3.36 28.50
C SER A 132 12.38 -2.62 27.42
N VAL A 133 11.70 -1.74 26.68
CA VAL A 133 12.30 -0.98 25.56
C VAL A 133 13.26 0.11 26.07
N PHE A 134 13.11 0.52 27.33
CA PHE A 134 13.88 1.61 27.94
C PHE A 134 15.11 1.16 28.74
N GLU A 135 15.23 -0.12 29.12
CA GLU A 135 16.41 -0.60 29.86
C GLU A 135 17.59 -0.97 28.93
N ASP A 136 17.32 -1.18 27.63
CA ASP A 136 18.32 -1.62 26.64
C ASP A 136 18.89 -0.48 25.77
N THR A 137 18.44 0.77 25.96
CA THR A 137 18.98 1.95 25.26
C THR A 137 19.98 2.69 26.16
N VAL A 138 21.23 2.20 26.17
CA VAL A 138 22.40 2.90 26.77
C VAL A 138 23.13 3.71 25.71
#